data_AF-A0A1I1KE56-F1
#
_entry.id   AF-A0A1I1KE56-F1
#
_cell.length_a   1.000
_cell.length_b   1.000
_cell.length_c   1.000
_cell.angle_alpha   90.00
_cell.angle_beta   90.00
_cell.angle_gamma   90.00
#
_symmetry.space_group_name_H-M   'P 1'
#
loop_
_entity.id
_entity.type
_entity.pdbx_description
1 polymer ?
#
loop_
_entity_poly.entity_id
_entity_poly.type
_entity_poly.pdbx_seq_one_letter_code
_entity_poly.pdbx_strand_id
1 'polypeptide(L)'
;MIKATDINVTITRRMTETTGAYNGAILGAISGLVEGTKVVTAKGFQRVEEIKAGDRVVTHDNGLQVVRAVRRTPVWTAAVCPRSMQPLFVPAGAIGNAADMILLPHQAVMVDSAAAREELGDASVLMLAKDLDGVRGITRITPEAPAYVVSLEFDNDEVIFAASGAMCICRAAVDVDAVAPTRAYTTLKSRSDAGLVAAVRAELSDDLARAA
;
A
#
# COMPACT_ATOMS: atom_id res chain seq x y z
N MET A 1 29.99 -53.17 -38.22
CA MET A 1 30.32 -52.86 -36.82
C MET A 1 29.63 -51.55 -36.44
N ILE A 2 28.66 -51.66 -35.53
CA ILE A 2 28.13 -50.71 -34.52
C ILE A 2 27.69 -49.29 -34.99
N LYS A 3 26.36 -49.06 -34.90
CA LYS A 3 25.69 -47.73 -34.83
C LYS A 3 25.98 -47.05 -33.48
N ALA A 4 26.14 -45.74 -33.47
CA ALA A 4 25.99 -44.87 -32.29
C ALA A 4 25.17 -43.64 -32.75
N THR A 5 23.85 -43.58 -32.54
CA THR A 5 23.10 -43.24 -31.32
C THR A 5 23.08 -41.73 -31.05
N ASP A 6 21.89 -41.16 -31.27
CA ASP A 6 21.42 -39.85 -30.81
C ASP A 6 21.67 -39.64 -29.31
N ILE A 7 22.16 -38.45 -28.95
CA ILE A 7 21.93 -37.89 -27.61
C ILE A 7 21.54 -36.42 -27.77
N ASN A 8 20.22 -36.18 -27.85
CA ASN A 8 19.63 -34.89 -27.52
C ASN A 8 19.84 -34.65 -26.02
N VAL A 9 20.78 -33.78 -25.66
CA VAL A 9 20.88 -33.28 -24.28
C VAL A 9 19.82 -32.20 -24.09
N THR A 10 18.65 -32.60 -23.61
CA THR A 10 17.67 -31.69 -23.03
C THR A 10 18.28 -31.09 -21.76
N ILE A 11 18.71 -29.83 -21.82
CA ILE A 11 19.08 -29.06 -20.63
C ILE A 11 17.77 -28.76 -19.88
N THR A 12 17.39 -29.66 -18.97
CA THR A 12 16.37 -29.39 -17.96
C THR A 12 16.96 -28.37 -16.98
N ARG A 13 16.72 -27.09 -17.27
CA ARG A 13 16.99 -26.00 -16.33
C ARG A 13 16.06 -26.21 -15.14
N ARG A 14 16.57 -26.81 -14.06
CA ARG A 14 15.92 -26.76 -12.75
C ARG A 14 15.82 -25.29 -12.36
N MET A 15 14.62 -24.71 -12.52
CA MET A 15 14.26 -23.46 -11.88
C MET A 15 14.15 -23.77 -10.38
N THR A 16 15.16 -23.38 -9.60
CA THR A 16 14.98 -23.18 -8.17
C THR A 16 14.10 -21.94 -7.99
N GLU A 17 12.94 -22.12 -7.36
CA GLU A 17 12.00 -21.07 -7.00
C GLU A 17 12.66 -20.08 -6.04
N THR A 18 13.07 -18.91 -6.54
CA THR A 18 13.57 -17.78 -5.72
C THR A 18 12.56 -16.62 -5.71
N THR A 19 11.29 -16.87 -6.02
CA THR A 19 10.29 -15.81 -6.29
C THR A 19 9.72 -15.16 -5.02
N GLY A 20 9.71 -15.86 -3.88
CA GLY A 20 9.04 -15.38 -2.66
C GLY A 20 9.75 -14.19 -1.98
N ALA A 21 11.05 -14.30 -1.72
CA ALA A 21 11.81 -13.28 -0.99
C ALA A 21 12.00 -11.98 -1.81
N TYR A 22 12.15 -12.09 -3.13
CA TYR A 22 12.34 -10.94 -4.01
C TYR A 22 11.05 -10.13 -4.18
N ASN A 23 9.90 -10.80 -4.31
CA ASN A 23 8.59 -10.12 -4.33
C ASN A 23 8.31 -9.40 -3.01
N GLY A 24 8.65 -9.99 -1.87
CA GLY A 24 8.49 -9.35 -0.56
C GLY A 24 9.33 -8.09 -0.39
N ALA A 25 10.60 -8.11 -0.83
CA ALA A 25 11.50 -6.96 -0.74
C ALA A 25 11.06 -5.80 -1.66
N ILE A 26 10.64 -6.10 -2.90
CA ILE A 26 10.14 -5.07 -3.82
C ILE A 26 8.82 -4.50 -3.32
N LEU A 27 7.88 -5.35 -2.88
CA LEU A 27 6.58 -4.89 -2.39
C LEU A 27 6.75 -4.04 -1.12
N GLY A 28 7.64 -4.44 -0.21
CA GLY A 28 7.97 -3.68 1.00
C GLY A 28 8.66 -2.34 0.74
N ALA A 29 9.16 -2.09 -0.47
CA ALA A 29 9.75 -0.81 -0.87
C ALA A 29 8.74 0.13 -1.56
N ILE A 30 7.57 -0.36 -1.96
CA ILE A 30 6.54 0.40 -2.70
C ILE A 30 5.15 0.37 -2.06
N SER A 31 4.99 -0.32 -0.93
CA SER A 31 3.77 -0.40 -0.12
C SER A 31 4.13 -0.51 1.37
N GLY A 32 3.33 0.12 2.23
CA GLY A 32 3.61 0.34 3.65
C GLY A 32 3.57 1.82 4.03
N LEU A 33 3.87 2.10 5.29
CA LEU A 33 3.90 3.45 5.84
C LEU A 33 5.34 3.93 5.98
N VAL A 34 5.61 5.18 5.59
CA VAL A 34 6.93 5.77 5.76
C VAL A 34 7.15 6.10 7.23
N GLU A 35 8.35 5.88 7.75
CA GLU A 35 8.70 6.28 9.12
C GLU A 35 8.36 7.76 9.39
N GLY A 36 8.03 8.07 10.64
CA GLY A 36 7.51 9.35 11.06
C GLY A 36 5.99 9.48 10.91
N THR A 37 5.33 8.61 10.13
CA THR A 37 3.87 8.57 10.02
C THR A 37 3.24 8.23 11.38
N LYS A 38 2.30 9.04 11.84
CA LYS A 38 1.54 8.79 13.07
C LYS A 38 0.37 7.85 12.80
N VAL A 39 0.19 6.86 13.66
CA VAL A 39 -0.95 5.94 13.67
C VAL A 39 -1.67 6.00 15.02
N VAL A 40 -2.95 5.66 15.05
CA VAL A 40 -3.76 5.66 16.27
C VAL A 40 -3.64 4.30 16.97
N THR A 41 -3.23 4.29 18.23
CA THR A 41 -3.08 3.08 19.05
C THR A 41 -3.95 3.15 20.30
N ALA A 42 -4.00 2.05 21.06
CA ALA A 42 -4.62 2.04 22.38
C ALA A 42 -4.00 3.07 23.37
N LYS A 43 -2.80 3.58 23.09
CA LYS A 43 -2.07 4.57 23.91
C LYS A 43 -2.16 6.00 23.33
N GLY A 44 -2.97 6.21 22.30
CA GLY A 44 -3.04 7.46 21.53
C GLY A 44 -2.17 7.42 20.27
N PHE A 45 -1.82 8.59 19.74
CA PHE A 45 -1.00 8.70 18.54
C PHE A 45 0.44 8.26 18.80
N GLN A 46 0.92 7.29 18.03
CA GLN A 46 2.31 6.83 18.05
C GLN A 46 2.91 6.89 16.65
N ARG A 47 4.24 7.02 16.56
CA ARG A 47 4.92 6.92 15.27
C ARG A 47 4.96 5.45 14.84
N VAL A 48 4.79 5.19 13.55
CA VAL A 48 4.69 3.82 13.03
C VAL A 48 5.94 2.98 13.30
N GLU A 49 7.12 3.59 13.30
CA GLU A 49 8.40 2.95 13.58
C GLU A 49 8.55 2.48 15.03
N GLU A 50 7.76 3.03 15.96
CA GLU A 50 7.76 2.65 17.38
C GLU A 50 6.86 1.44 17.66
N ILE A 51 5.97 1.09 16.72
CA ILE A 51 5.02 -0.02 16.85
C ILE A 51 5.77 -1.35 16.85
N LYS A 52 5.33 -2.26 17.71
CA LYS A 52 5.87 -3.61 17.85
C LYS A 52 4.76 -4.65 17.71
N ALA A 53 5.15 -5.88 17.37
CA ALA A 53 4.25 -7.01 17.45
C ALA A 53 3.66 -7.13 18.87
N GLY A 54 2.35 -7.35 18.95
CA GLY A 54 1.57 -7.35 20.20
C GLY A 54 0.95 -6.00 20.57
N ASP A 55 1.39 -4.88 19.98
CA ASP A 55 0.69 -3.60 20.16
C ASP A 55 -0.69 -3.62 19.49
N ARG A 56 -1.60 -2.74 19.96
CA ARG A 56 -2.96 -2.62 19.42
C ARG A 56 -3.14 -1.29 18.69
N VAL A 57 -3.51 -1.37 17.43
CA VAL A 57 -3.76 -0.24 16.52
C VAL A 57 -5.25 -0.11 16.26
N VAL A 58 -5.77 1.12 16.22
CA VAL A 58 -7.17 1.38 15.88
C VAL A 58 -7.35 1.23 14.38
N THR A 59 -8.31 0.39 14.01
CA THR A 59 -8.75 0.09 12.65
C THR A 59 -10.11 0.72 12.38
N HIS A 60 -10.46 0.87 11.11
CA HIS A 60 -11.71 1.47 10.67
C HIS A 60 -12.93 0.61 11.06
N ASP A 61 -12.92 -0.67 10.70
CA ASP A 61 -14.09 -1.54 10.85
C ASP A 61 -14.07 -2.39 12.13
N ASN A 62 -12.88 -2.76 12.61
CA ASN A 62 -12.73 -3.79 13.64
C ASN A 62 -12.22 -3.23 14.97
N GLY A 63 -12.20 -1.91 15.16
CA GLY A 63 -11.71 -1.28 16.39
C GLY A 63 -10.22 -1.57 16.66
N LEU A 64 -9.84 -1.88 17.91
CA LEU A 64 -8.44 -2.16 18.27
C LEU A 64 -8.01 -3.56 17.83
N GLN A 65 -7.09 -3.65 16.87
CA GLN A 65 -6.54 -4.92 16.36
C GLN A 65 -5.07 -5.09 16.75
N VAL A 66 -4.69 -6.34 17.00
CA VAL A 66 -3.33 -6.70 17.43
C VAL A 66 -2.41 -6.79 16.22
N VAL A 67 -1.30 -6.06 16.28
CA VAL A 67 -0.23 -6.16 15.28
C VAL A 67 0.48 -7.50 15.46
N ARG A 68 0.43 -8.36 14.44
CA ARG A 68 1.07 -9.69 14.46
C ARG A 68 2.55 -9.64 14.15
N ALA A 69 2.91 -8.82 13.16
CA ALA A 69 4.30 -8.63 12.77
C ALA A 69 4.53 -7.20 12.30
N VAL A 70 5.79 -6.77 12.39
CA VAL A 70 6.25 -5.47 11.90
C VAL A 70 7.47 -5.71 11.05
N ARG A 71 7.39 -5.37 9.76
CA ARG A 71 8.55 -5.38 8.85
C ARG A 71 9.05 -3.97 8.62
N ARG A 72 10.37 -3.83 8.54
CA ARG A 72 11.06 -2.58 8.24
C ARG A 72 11.93 -2.80 7.02
N THR A 73 11.68 -2.04 5.96
CA THR A 73 12.42 -2.14 4.70
C THR A 73 13.16 -0.82 4.48
N PRO A 74 14.50 -0.80 4.40
CA PRO A 74 15.23 0.41 4.03
C PRO A 74 14.90 0.77 2.58
N VAL A 75 14.62 2.05 2.33
CA VAL A 75 14.30 2.59 1.01
C VAL A 75 15.12 3.84 0.73
N TRP A 76 15.17 4.22 -0.54
CA TRP A 76 15.81 5.45 -1.01
C TRP A 76 17.31 5.53 -0.68
N THR A 77 17.95 4.37 -0.56
CA THR A 77 19.39 4.23 -0.32
C THR A 77 20.22 4.31 -1.61
N ALA A 78 19.57 4.23 -2.78
CA ALA A 78 20.20 4.32 -4.09
C ALA A 78 20.03 5.72 -4.70
N ALA A 79 21.01 6.15 -5.49
CA ALA A 79 21.02 7.48 -6.11
C ALA A 79 19.91 7.72 -7.14
N VAL A 80 19.27 6.66 -7.65
CA VAL A 80 18.21 6.76 -8.66
C VAL A 80 16.97 6.01 -8.18
N CYS A 81 15.84 6.71 -8.14
CA CYS A 81 14.52 6.14 -7.88
C CYS A 81 13.69 6.22 -9.18
N PRO A 82 13.40 5.08 -9.84
CA PRO A 82 12.53 5.06 -11.01
C PRO A 82 11.16 5.69 -10.71
N ARG A 83 10.54 6.36 -11.69
CA ARG A 83 9.24 7.04 -11.51
C ARG A 83 8.16 6.13 -10.94
N SER A 84 8.14 4.84 -11.29
CA SER A 84 7.20 3.85 -10.77
C SER A 84 7.35 3.57 -9.27
N MET A 85 8.52 3.85 -8.69
CA MET A 85 8.83 3.68 -7.27
C MET A 85 8.89 5.01 -6.51
N GLN A 86 8.83 6.15 -7.22
CA GLN A 86 8.79 7.46 -6.59
C GLN A 86 7.57 7.56 -5.67
N PRO A 87 7.77 7.95 -4.41
CA PRO A 87 6.67 8.21 -3.50
C PRO A 87 5.91 9.46 -3.92
N LEU A 88 4.76 9.66 -3.30
CA LEU A 88 3.90 10.81 -3.49
C LEU A 88 3.87 11.64 -2.20
N PHE A 89 4.10 12.94 -2.36
CA PHE A 89 3.76 13.92 -1.35
C PHE A 89 2.26 14.15 -1.37
N VAL A 90 1.65 14.10 -0.19
CA VAL A 90 0.22 14.30 0.03
C VAL A 90 0.06 15.50 0.95
N PRO A 91 -0.44 16.65 0.47
CA PRO A 91 -0.66 17.80 1.33
C PRO A 91 -1.78 17.52 2.34
N ALA A 92 -1.74 18.19 3.49
CA ALA A 92 -2.81 18.17 4.48
C ALA A 92 -4.18 18.43 3.81
N GLY A 93 -5.17 17.62 4.17
CA GLY A 93 -6.55 17.71 3.68
C GLY A 93 -6.82 17.00 2.36
N ALA A 94 -5.80 16.51 1.64
CA ALA A 94 -6.02 15.92 0.31
C ALA A 94 -6.92 14.66 0.36
N ILE A 95 -6.68 13.75 1.30
CA ILE A 95 -7.41 12.47 1.41
C ILE A 95 -7.88 12.22 2.86
N GLY A 96 -8.30 13.28 3.55
CA GLY A 96 -8.71 13.21 4.96
C GLY A 96 -7.55 13.18 5.96
N ASN A 97 -6.29 13.19 5.51
CA ASN A 97 -5.13 13.42 6.36
C ASN A 97 -5.15 14.84 6.94
N ALA A 98 -4.85 15.00 8.23
CA ALA A 98 -4.80 16.32 8.87
C ALA A 98 -3.40 16.98 8.77
N ALA A 99 -2.39 16.24 8.36
CA ALA A 99 -1.02 16.71 8.17
C ALA A 99 -0.45 16.20 6.86
N ASP A 100 0.58 16.88 6.36
CA ASP A 100 1.34 16.43 5.21
C ASP A 100 1.90 15.02 5.46
N MET A 101 1.89 14.19 4.42
CA MET A 101 2.42 12.83 4.51
C MET A 101 3.03 12.37 3.20
N ILE A 102 3.81 11.30 3.29
CA ILE A 102 4.38 10.61 2.13
C ILE A 102 3.70 9.25 1.97
N LEU A 103 3.21 8.96 0.77
CA LEU A 103 2.68 7.65 0.41
C LEU A 103 3.57 6.96 -0.62
N LEU A 104 3.75 5.66 -0.47
CA LEU A 104 4.38 4.85 -1.50
C LEU A 104 3.37 4.56 -2.63
N PRO A 105 3.82 4.39 -3.88
CA PRO A 105 2.93 4.35 -5.03
C PRO A 105 1.91 3.20 -5.03
N HIS A 106 2.21 2.07 -4.37
CA HIS A 106 1.28 0.94 -4.24
C HIS A 106 0.64 0.85 -2.85
N GLN A 107 0.82 1.85 -1.99
CA GLN A 107 0.02 1.95 -0.78
C GLN A 107 -1.42 2.27 -1.17
N ALA A 108 -2.36 1.40 -0.76
CA ALA A 108 -3.77 1.66 -1.01
C ALA A 108 -4.36 2.48 0.13
N VAL A 109 -5.08 3.52 -0.23
CA VAL A 109 -5.76 4.44 0.69
C VAL A 109 -7.25 4.43 0.42
N MET A 110 -8.02 4.54 1.48
CA MET A 110 -9.48 4.60 1.40
C MET A 110 -9.91 6.03 1.18
N VAL A 111 -10.77 6.23 0.18
CA VAL A 111 -11.36 7.52 -0.17
C VAL A 111 -12.86 7.35 -0.29
N ASP A 112 -13.60 8.38 0.11
CA ASP A 112 -15.04 8.44 -0.07
C ASP A 112 -15.37 9.03 -1.45
N SER A 113 -16.36 8.45 -2.13
CA SER A 113 -16.80 8.87 -3.46
C SER A 113 -18.27 8.51 -3.71
N ALA A 114 -19.01 9.50 -4.20
CA ALA A 114 -20.36 9.29 -4.71
C ALA A 114 -20.38 8.41 -5.96
N ALA A 115 -19.39 8.55 -6.84
CA ALA A 115 -19.25 7.68 -8.02
C ALA A 115 -19.04 6.20 -7.63
N ALA A 116 -18.21 5.94 -6.61
CA ALA A 116 -18.05 4.59 -6.07
C ALA A 116 -19.37 4.04 -5.50
N ARG A 117 -20.15 4.86 -4.79
CA ARG A 117 -21.45 4.44 -4.25
C ARG A 117 -22.45 4.08 -5.34
N GLU A 118 -22.48 4.83 -6.44
CA GLU A 118 -23.37 4.56 -7.56
C GLU A 118 -23.03 3.26 -8.28
N GLU A 119 -21.73 3.01 -8.53
CA GLU A 119 -21.29 1.86 -9.31
C GLU A 119 -21.15 0.57 -8.48
N LEU A 120 -20.68 0.67 -7.24
CA LEU A 120 -20.35 -0.47 -6.38
C LEU A 120 -21.34 -0.66 -5.21
N GLY A 121 -22.20 0.32 -4.93
CA GLY A 121 -23.09 0.30 -3.75
C GLY A 121 -22.40 0.68 -2.43
N ASP A 122 -21.10 1.01 -2.46
CA ASP A 122 -20.31 1.43 -1.30
C ASP A 122 -19.67 2.80 -1.57
N ALA A 123 -19.79 3.71 -0.61
CA ALA A 123 -19.23 5.05 -0.73
C ALA A 123 -17.72 5.10 -0.48
N SER A 124 -17.15 4.09 0.17
CA SER A 124 -15.73 4.07 0.50
C SER A 124 -15.01 3.06 -0.38
N VAL A 125 -13.94 3.50 -1.04
CA VAL A 125 -13.18 2.64 -1.96
C VAL A 125 -11.68 2.78 -1.75
N LEU A 126 -10.95 1.69 -1.93
CA LEU A 126 -9.48 1.71 -1.88
C LEU A 126 -8.89 2.05 -3.26
N MET A 127 -8.03 3.06 -3.29
CA MET A 127 -7.25 3.46 -4.45
C MET A 127 -5.75 3.37 -4.17
N LEU A 128 -4.95 3.02 -5.17
CA LEU A 128 -3.50 3.09 -5.05
C LEU A 128 -3.05 4.56 -5.09
N ALA A 129 -2.09 4.93 -4.24
CA ALA A 129 -1.58 6.30 -4.21
C ALA A 129 -1.09 6.81 -5.57
N LYS A 130 -0.49 5.94 -6.40
CA LYS A 130 -0.07 6.31 -7.77
C LYS A 130 -1.22 6.80 -8.66
N ASP A 131 -2.45 6.35 -8.39
CA ASP A 131 -3.64 6.72 -9.14
C ASP A 131 -4.22 8.05 -8.66
N LEU A 132 -3.67 8.63 -7.60
CA LEU A 132 -4.00 9.96 -7.08
C LEU A 132 -2.99 11.04 -7.51
N ASP A 133 -1.97 10.68 -8.29
CA ASP A 133 -0.99 11.64 -8.83
C ASP A 133 -1.71 12.74 -9.63
N GLY A 134 -1.55 14.00 -9.19
CA GLY A 134 -2.22 15.18 -9.75
C GLY A 134 -3.58 15.52 -9.13
N VAL A 135 -4.10 14.71 -8.20
CA VAL A 135 -5.38 14.97 -7.52
C VAL A 135 -5.12 15.75 -6.25
N ARG A 136 -5.85 16.85 -6.03
CA ARG A 136 -5.78 17.67 -4.80
C ARG A 136 -4.35 18.08 -4.37
N GLY A 137 -3.49 18.39 -5.33
CA GLY A 137 -2.08 18.77 -5.06
C GLY A 137 -1.15 17.61 -4.70
N ILE A 138 -1.63 16.36 -4.74
CA ILE A 138 -0.80 15.16 -4.58
C ILE A 138 0.16 15.06 -5.76
N THR A 139 1.45 14.92 -5.49
CA THR A 139 2.49 14.91 -6.53
C THR A 139 3.60 13.92 -6.21
N ARG A 140 4.21 13.36 -7.25
CA ARG A 140 5.43 12.55 -7.09
C ARG A 140 6.60 13.41 -6.66
N ILE A 141 7.40 12.89 -5.74
CA ILE A 141 8.63 13.52 -5.29
C ILE A 141 9.83 12.57 -5.47
N THR A 142 11.01 13.16 -5.66
CA THR A 142 12.26 12.42 -5.55
C THR A 142 12.69 12.45 -4.09
N PRO A 143 12.86 11.30 -3.43
CA PRO A 143 13.36 11.25 -2.06
C PRO A 143 14.78 11.82 -1.98
N GLU A 144 15.01 12.68 -0.99
CA GLU A 144 16.31 13.35 -0.80
C GLU A 144 17.18 12.66 0.28
N ALA A 145 16.57 11.81 1.10
CA ALA A 145 17.23 11.10 2.18
C ALA A 145 16.79 9.64 2.26
N PRO A 146 17.67 8.72 2.70
CA PRO A 146 17.28 7.36 3.06
C PRO A 146 16.20 7.36 4.14
N ALA A 147 15.30 6.38 4.08
CA ALA A 147 14.29 6.20 5.12
C ALA A 147 13.91 4.72 5.28
N TYR A 148 13.01 4.43 6.22
CA TYR A 148 12.38 3.14 6.38
C TYR A 148 10.90 3.16 5.98
N VAL A 149 10.49 2.09 5.31
CA VAL A 149 9.09 1.71 5.16
C VAL A 149 8.76 0.68 6.22
N VAL A 150 7.69 0.95 6.97
CA VAL A 150 7.15 0.08 8.01
C VAL A 150 5.86 -0.56 7.49
N SER A 151 5.84 -1.89 7.43
CA SER A 151 4.63 -2.66 7.16
C SER A 151 4.13 -3.28 8.45
N LEU A 152 2.90 -2.95 8.83
CA LEU A 152 2.18 -3.60 9.91
C LEU A 152 1.36 -4.74 9.34
N GLU A 153 1.39 -5.89 10.00
CA GLU A 153 0.57 -7.03 9.64
C GLU A 153 -0.39 -7.41 10.75
N PHE A 154 -1.60 -7.80 10.37
CA PHE A 154 -2.69 -8.19 11.27
C PHE A 154 -3.17 -9.61 10.93
N ASP A 155 -4.19 -10.12 11.62
CA ASP A 155 -4.79 -11.42 11.24
C ASP A 155 -5.56 -11.35 9.94
N ASN A 156 -6.23 -10.23 9.69
CA ASN A 156 -6.94 -9.93 8.46
C ASN A 156 -6.35 -8.69 7.79
N ASP A 157 -6.76 -8.39 6.56
CA ASP A 157 -6.51 -7.06 6.02
C ASP A 157 -7.25 -6.06 6.93
N GLU A 158 -6.59 -4.98 7.31
CA GLU A 158 -7.15 -3.94 8.19
C GLU A 158 -6.90 -2.57 7.58
N VAL A 159 -7.91 -1.69 7.61
CA VAL A 159 -7.72 -0.28 7.28
C VAL A 159 -7.43 0.50 8.56
N ILE A 160 -6.29 1.19 8.62
CA ILE A 160 -5.84 1.93 9.80
C ILE A 160 -5.80 3.43 9.55
N PHE A 161 -5.94 4.20 10.62
CA PHE A 161 -5.79 5.66 10.57
C PHE A 161 -4.31 6.06 10.63
N ALA A 162 -3.88 6.80 9.61
CA ALA A 162 -2.53 7.34 9.43
C ALA A 162 -2.58 8.87 9.26
N ALA A 163 -1.48 9.55 9.57
CA ALA A 163 -1.34 11.00 9.43
C ALA A 163 -2.54 11.80 10.01
N SER A 164 -3.06 11.31 11.14
CA SER A 164 -4.20 11.90 11.85
C SER A 164 -5.49 12.02 11.01
N GLY A 165 -5.74 11.10 10.06
CA GLY A 165 -7.06 10.96 9.45
C GLY A 165 -7.12 10.14 8.17
N ALA A 166 -6.05 10.10 7.36
CA ALA A 166 -6.02 9.26 6.16
C ALA A 166 -6.14 7.78 6.54
N MET A 167 -6.84 7.02 5.71
CA MET A 167 -7.10 5.61 5.95
C MET A 167 -6.26 4.76 5.00
N CYS A 168 -5.42 3.89 5.55
CA CYS A 168 -4.41 3.12 4.83
C CYS A 168 -4.63 1.63 5.05
N ILE A 169 -4.61 0.82 3.98
CA ILE A 169 -4.68 -0.63 4.15
C ILE A 169 -3.36 -1.19 4.70
N CYS A 170 -3.47 -2.10 5.65
CA CYS A 170 -2.44 -3.00 6.12
C CYS A 170 -2.89 -4.44 5.83
N ARG A 171 -1.96 -5.31 5.45
CA ARG A 171 -2.30 -6.66 5.01
C ARG A 171 -2.35 -7.64 6.18
N ALA A 172 -3.13 -8.69 6.00
CA ALA A 172 -3.03 -9.88 6.80
C ALA A 172 -1.61 -10.46 6.72
N ALA A 173 -1.10 -10.93 7.85
CA ALA A 173 0.07 -11.80 7.88
C ALA A 173 -0.24 -13.05 7.07
N VAL A 174 0.62 -13.37 6.10
CA VAL A 174 0.46 -14.60 5.30
C VAL A 174 1.28 -15.67 6.00
N ASP A 175 0.60 -16.62 6.63
CA ASP A 175 1.24 -17.88 7.01
C ASP A 175 1.26 -18.82 5.79
N VAL A 176 2.40 -19.43 5.51
CA VAL A 176 2.62 -20.19 4.26
C VAL A 176 1.69 -21.41 4.17
N ASP A 177 1.22 -21.89 5.31
CA ASP A 177 0.34 -23.04 5.47
C ASP A 177 -1.13 -22.65 5.78
N ALA A 178 -1.47 -21.36 5.86
CA ALA A 178 -2.82 -20.91 6.17
C ALA A 178 -3.70 -20.74 4.92
N VAL A 179 -5.01 -20.98 5.10
CA VAL A 179 -6.04 -20.60 4.12
C VAL A 179 -5.92 -19.10 3.86
N ALA A 180 -5.89 -18.70 2.59
CA ALA A 180 -5.80 -17.29 2.21
C ALA A 180 -6.89 -16.48 2.94
N PRO A 181 -6.51 -15.40 3.65
CA PRO A 181 -7.46 -14.64 4.46
C PRO A 181 -8.56 -14.06 3.57
N THR A 182 -9.79 -14.03 4.09
CA THR A 182 -10.92 -13.40 3.40
C THR A 182 -10.62 -11.91 3.27
N ARG A 183 -10.45 -11.43 2.04
CA ARG A 183 -10.20 -10.02 1.79
C ARG A 183 -11.53 -9.26 1.82
N ALA A 184 -11.81 -8.63 2.96
CA ALA A 184 -12.96 -7.74 3.11
C ALA A 184 -12.84 -6.49 2.21
N TYR A 185 -11.61 -6.05 1.91
CA TYR A 185 -11.38 -4.84 1.14
C TYR A 185 -10.98 -5.11 -0.31
N THR A 186 -11.68 -4.44 -1.24
CA THR A 186 -11.34 -4.45 -2.66
C THR A 186 -10.63 -3.15 -3.03
N THR A 187 -9.42 -3.27 -3.57
CA THR A 187 -8.67 -2.13 -4.14
C THR A 187 -8.94 -2.03 -5.63
N LEU A 188 -9.38 -0.85 -6.08
CA LEU A 188 -9.51 -0.57 -7.51
C LEU A 188 -8.17 -0.77 -8.20
N LYS A 189 -8.20 -1.49 -9.31
CA LYS A 189 -7.03 -1.69 -10.15
C LYS A 189 -7.20 -0.79 -11.36
N SER A 190 -6.28 0.14 -11.53
CA SER A 190 -6.28 1.11 -12.63
C SER A 190 -6.38 0.50 -14.04
N ARG A 191 -6.09 -0.79 -14.21
CA ARG A 191 -6.24 -1.51 -15.49
C ARG A 191 -7.64 -2.08 -15.73
N SER A 192 -8.32 -2.60 -14.70
CA SER A 192 -9.67 -3.18 -14.84
C SER A 192 -10.78 -2.18 -14.56
N ASP A 193 -10.50 -1.21 -13.68
CA ASP A 193 -11.50 -0.29 -13.13
C ASP A 193 -11.23 1.16 -13.58
N ALA A 194 -10.65 1.33 -14.77
CA ALA A 194 -10.13 2.61 -15.24
C ALA A 194 -11.18 3.73 -15.28
N GLY A 195 -12.42 3.38 -15.66
CA GLY A 195 -13.54 4.32 -15.68
C GLY A 195 -13.88 4.85 -14.28
N LEU A 196 -14.08 3.95 -13.33
CA LEU A 196 -14.37 4.31 -11.95
C LEU A 196 -13.21 5.07 -11.30
N VAL A 197 -11.96 4.65 -11.52
CA VAL A 197 -10.78 5.39 -11.07
C VAL A 197 -10.79 6.82 -11.61
N ALA A 198 -11.11 7.02 -12.88
CA ALA A 198 -11.19 8.36 -13.46
C ALA A 198 -12.33 9.20 -12.85
N ALA A 199 -13.50 8.59 -12.60
CA ALA A 199 -14.64 9.25 -11.98
C ALA A 199 -14.33 9.71 -10.55
N VAL A 200 -13.78 8.83 -9.71
CA VAL A 200 -13.37 9.16 -8.34
C VAL A 200 -12.32 10.28 -8.33
N ARG A 201 -11.32 10.22 -9.24
CA ARG A 201 -10.30 11.28 -9.36
C ARG A 201 -10.90 12.64 -9.71
N ALA A 202 -11.89 12.67 -10.60
CA ALA A 202 -12.56 13.90 -11.02
C ALA A 202 -13.35 14.51 -9.86
N GLU A 203 -14.14 13.70 -9.15
CA GLU A 203 -14.90 14.10 -7.96
C GLU A 203 -13.99 14.70 -6.89
N LEU A 204 -12.91 14.01 -6.55
CA LEU A 204 -11.95 14.51 -5.57
C LEU A 204 -11.36 15.87 -6.01
N SER A 205 -11.06 16.04 -7.29
CA SER A 205 -10.49 17.29 -7.78
C SER A 205 -11.48 18.46 -7.72
N ASP A 206 -12.75 18.21 -8.01
CA ASP A 206 -13.82 19.21 -7.97
C ASP A 206 -14.13 19.70 -6.56
N ASP A 207 -14.09 18.80 -5.56
CA ASP A 207 -14.29 19.17 -4.16
C ASP A 207 -13.26 20.18 -3.66
N LEU A 208 -12.01 20.05 -4.08
CA LEU A 208 -10.97 21.03 -3.72
C LEU A 208 -11.27 22.40 -4.33
N ALA A 209 -11.74 22.44 -5.58
CA ALA A 209 -12.12 23.68 -6.24
C ALA A 209 -13.33 24.37 -5.58
N ARG A 210 -14.21 23.61 -4.91
CA ARG A 210 -15.34 24.16 -4.14
C ARG A 210 -14.97 24.64 -2.75
N ALA A 211 -13.88 24.11 -2.18
CA ALA A 211 -13.42 24.45 -0.84
C ALA A 211 -12.44 25.64 -0.80
N ALA A 212 -11.90 26.05 -1.95
CA ALA A 212 -10.98 27.19 -2.12
C ALA A 212 -11.73 28.48 -2.48
#